data_AF-A0A507R2M6-F1
#
_entry.id   AF-A0A507R2M6-F1
#
_cell.length_a   1.000
_cell.length_b   1.000
_cell.length_c   1.000
_cell.angle_alpha   90.00
_cell.angle_beta   90.00
_cell.angle_gamma   90.00
#
_symmetry.space_group_name_H-M   'P 1'
#
loop_
_entity.id
_entity.type
_entity.pdbx_description
1 polymer ?
#
loop_
_entity_poly.entity_id
_entity_poly.type
_entity_poly.pdbx_seq_one_letter_code
_entity_poly.pdbx_strand_id
1 'polypeptide(L)'
;MIDGTQNTLIQEDSIPFPETDEENPHGNAWKLVRKAFEKSTFADAAPHKNRIFKIVNESKPNRISGNPVGFKFAPLPSQLILAGKNSVVCRRARYAEHHVWVTRYRDGDLWAGGKWTNQFLSKMDGVSEYARRNEDVRNQDIVVWNVFGITHNPRVEEFPVMPVEVMTVSLKPADFFELNPALDVPQSTQEFNRSVLFEDGANCCAVQEKSKL
;
A
#
# COMPACT_ATOMS: atom_id res chain seq x y z
N MET A 1 2.20 9.70 12.03
CA MET A 1 1.22 10.52 12.77
C MET A 1 0.51 11.42 11.78
N ILE A 2 -0.75 11.09 11.45
CA ILE A 2 -1.53 11.84 10.47
C ILE A 2 -2.22 13.00 11.18
N ASP A 3 -1.65 14.19 11.03
CA ASP A 3 -2.17 15.45 11.59
C ASP A 3 -2.52 15.40 13.10
N GLY A 4 -1.77 14.60 13.86
CA GLY A 4 -2.00 14.27 15.26
C GLY A 4 -1.53 12.85 15.60
N THR A 5 -1.54 12.51 16.89
CA THR A 5 -1.12 11.19 17.41
C THR A 5 -2.27 10.18 17.48
N GLN A 6 -3.52 10.65 17.58
CA GLN A 6 -4.71 9.81 17.61
C GLN A 6 -5.16 9.52 16.19
N ASN A 7 -4.88 8.30 15.72
CA ASN A 7 -5.24 7.85 14.39
C ASN A 7 -6.05 6.55 14.44
N THR A 8 -6.79 6.30 13.37
CA THR A 8 -7.57 5.08 13.18
C THR A 8 -7.22 4.47 11.84
N LEU A 9 -7.06 3.14 11.80
CA LEU A 9 -7.03 2.42 10.54
C LEU A 9 -8.47 2.11 10.10
N ILE A 10 -8.79 2.43 8.85
CA ILE A 10 -10.07 2.12 8.22
C ILE A 10 -9.81 1.24 7.00
N GLN A 11 -10.50 0.10 6.92
CA GLN A 11 -10.63 -0.68 5.70
C GLN A 11 -11.76 -0.12 4.86
N GLU A 12 -11.53 0.10 3.58
CA GLU A 12 -12.55 0.55 2.62
C GLU A 12 -12.60 -0.45 1.45
N ASP A 13 -13.79 -1.03 1.25
CA ASP A 13 -14.09 -2.00 0.19
C ASP A 13 -15.09 -1.40 -0.79
N SER A 14 -14.85 -1.54 -2.09
CA SER A 14 -15.81 -1.28 -3.16
C SER A 14 -16.60 -2.56 -3.42
N ILE A 15 -17.92 -2.53 -3.21
CA ILE A 15 -18.80 -3.69 -3.41
C ILE A 15 -19.96 -3.33 -4.33
N PRO A 16 -20.47 -4.30 -5.12
CA PRO A 16 -21.68 -4.07 -5.93
C PRO A 16 -22.86 -3.71 -5.03
N PHE A 17 -23.72 -2.84 -5.53
CA PHE A 17 -25.00 -2.56 -4.88
C PHE A 17 -26.00 -3.66 -5.29
N PRO A 18 -26.81 -4.20 -4.37
CA PRO A 18 -27.78 -5.24 -4.72
C PRO A 18 -28.66 -4.81 -5.90
N GLU A 19 -28.82 -5.69 -6.89
CA GLU A 19 -29.69 -5.47 -8.04
C GLU A 19 -31.13 -5.63 -7.58
N THR A 20 -31.83 -4.50 -7.49
CA THR A 20 -33.26 -4.44 -7.14
C THR A 20 -33.94 -3.47 -8.08
N ASP A 21 -35.18 -3.75 -8.46
CA ASP A 21 -35.95 -2.91 -9.39
C ASP A 21 -36.18 -1.49 -8.83
N GLU A 22 -36.07 -1.30 -7.51
CA GLU A 22 -36.29 -0.02 -6.84
C GLU A 22 -35.00 0.82 -6.70
N GLU A 23 -33.89 0.23 -6.23
CA GLU A 23 -32.67 0.99 -5.90
C GLU A 23 -31.57 0.89 -6.97
N ASN A 24 -31.52 -0.21 -7.73
CA ASN A 24 -30.49 -0.46 -8.74
C ASN A 24 -31.05 -1.23 -9.96
N PRO A 25 -32.08 -0.68 -10.64
CA PRO A 25 -32.79 -1.38 -11.73
C PRO A 25 -31.91 -1.68 -12.95
N HIS A 26 -30.78 -1.00 -13.07
CA HIS A 26 -29.85 -1.14 -14.19
C HIS A 26 -28.55 -1.87 -13.81
N GLY A 27 -28.41 -2.32 -12.56
CA GLY A 27 -27.26 -3.09 -12.09
C GLY A 27 -25.90 -2.36 -12.15
N ASN A 28 -25.88 -1.05 -12.37
CA ASN A 28 -24.64 -0.28 -12.57
C ASN A 28 -24.13 0.41 -11.29
N ALA A 29 -24.85 0.31 -10.18
CA ALA A 29 -24.47 0.92 -8.91
C ALA A 29 -23.49 0.04 -8.09
N TRP A 30 -22.59 0.72 -7.38
CA TRP A 30 -21.71 0.13 -6.38
C TRP A 30 -21.60 1.07 -5.19
N LYS A 31 -21.17 0.56 -4.04
CA LYS A 31 -21.00 1.35 -2.81
C LYS A 31 -19.66 1.08 -2.14
N LEU A 32 -19.24 2.07 -1.36
CA LEU A 32 -18.11 1.95 -0.43
C LEU A 32 -18.60 1.44 0.92
N VAL A 33 -17.97 0.38 1.42
CA VAL A 33 -18.14 -0.09 2.79
C VAL A 33 -16.87 0.23 3.56
N ARG A 34 -17.01 1.05 4.61
CA ARG A 34 -15.92 1.46 5.49
C ARG A 34 -16.03 0.73 6.82
N LYS A 35 -14.94 0.12 7.27
CA LYS A 35 -14.84 -0.56 8.56
C LYS A 35 -13.61 -0.04 9.31
N ALA A 36 -13.85 0.65 10.43
CA ALA A 36 -12.79 1.02 11.36
C ALA A 36 -12.29 -0.21 12.13
N PHE A 37 -10.98 -0.26 12.38
CA PHE A 37 -10.41 -1.25 13.29
C PHE A 37 -10.54 -0.75 14.72
N GLU A 38 -11.30 -1.47 15.55
CA GLU A 38 -11.50 -1.14 16.95
C GLU A 38 -10.39 -1.72 17.84
N LYS A 39 -9.95 -2.94 17.50
CA LYS A 39 -8.94 -3.69 18.24
C LYS A 39 -7.74 -4.07 17.38
N SER A 40 -6.60 -4.30 18.00
CA SER A 40 -5.39 -4.79 17.35
C SER A 40 -5.66 -6.13 16.66
N THR A 41 -5.37 -6.22 15.36
CA THR A 41 -5.74 -7.37 14.53
C THR A 41 -5.02 -7.30 13.19
N PHE A 42 -5.44 -8.14 12.24
CA PHE A 42 -4.96 -8.17 10.87
C PHE A 42 -6.11 -8.07 9.85
N ALA A 43 -5.75 -7.81 8.60
CA ALA A 43 -6.62 -7.97 7.46
C ALA A 43 -5.81 -8.25 6.19
N ASP A 44 -6.41 -9.03 5.30
CA ASP A 44 -5.78 -9.42 4.03
C ASP A 44 -6.24 -8.54 2.87
N ALA A 45 -5.36 -8.41 1.89
CA ALA A 45 -5.67 -7.79 0.61
C ALA A 45 -6.83 -8.51 -0.07
N ALA A 46 -7.75 -7.74 -0.65
CA ALA A 46 -8.88 -8.27 -1.41
C ALA A 46 -8.99 -7.52 -2.75
N PRO A 47 -8.20 -7.89 -3.77
CA PRO A 47 -8.21 -7.21 -5.08
C PRO A 47 -9.59 -7.18 -5.72
N HIS A 48 -10.37 -8.25 -5.55
CA HIS A 48 -11.74 -8.38 -6.04
C HIS A 48 -12.73 -7.37 -5.41
N LYS A 49 -12.37 -6.71 -4.31
CA LYS A 49 -13.14 -5.63 -3.66
C LYS A 49 -12.45 -4.28 -3.77
N ASN A 50 -11.35 -4.19 -4.51
CA ASN A 50 -10.47 -3.03 -4.52
C ASN A 50 -10.13 -2.54 -3.09
N ARG A 51 -9.86 -3.48 -2.18
CA ARG A 51 -9.66 -3.17 -0.76
C ARG A 51 -8.47 -2.23 -0.58
N ILE A 52 -8.71 -1.13 0.10
CA ILE A 52 -7.69 -0.17 0.52
C ILE A 52 -7.74 0.03 2.03
N PHE A 53 -6.62 0.51 2.58
CA PHE A 53 -6.52 0.91 3.97
C PHE A 53 -6.24 2.40 4.06
N LYS A 54 -6.96 3.09 4.94
CA LYS A 54 -6.79 4.51 5.25
C LYS A 54 -6.36 4.67 6.70
N ILE A 55 -5.26 5.39 6.93
CA ILE A 55 -4.85 5.86 8.25
C ILE A 55 -5.40 7.28 8.36
N VAL A 56 -6.37 7.48 9.25
CA VAL A 56 -7.11 8.74 9.33
C VAL A 56 -7.04 9.35 10.72
N ASN A 57 -7.29 10.65 10.80
CA ASN A 57 -7.56 11.36 12.05
C ASN A 57 -9.04 11.72 12.12
N GLU A 58 -9.83 10.99 12.90
CA GLU A 58 -11.28 11.22 13.02
C GLU A 58 -11.64 12.56 13.67
N SER A 59 -10.71 13.16 14.44
CA SER A 59 -10.94 14.46 15.08
C SER A 59 -10.85 15.64 14.11
N LYS A 60 -10.36 15.41 12.88
CA LYS A 60 -10.14 16.45 11.88
C LYS A 60 -10.82 16.09 10.55
N PRO A 61 -12.07 16.51 10.35
CA PRO A 61 -12.74 16.34 9.08
C PRO A 61 -12.24 17.34 8.04
N ASN A 62 -12.11 16.89 6.80
CA ASN A 62 -11.91 17.74 5.64
C ASN A 62 -13.14 18.62 5.42
N ARG A 63 -12.94 19.91 5.15
CA ARG A 63 -14.02 20.89 5.01
C ARG A 63 -14.88 20.69 3.75
N ILE A 64 -14.33 20.08 2.70
CA ILE A 64 -15.01 19.87 1.42
C ILE A 64 -15.76 18.54 1.43
N SER A 65 -15.08 17.44 1.75
CA SER A 65 -15.69 16.11 1.67
C SER A 65 -16.40 15.67 2.95
N GLY A 66 -16.15 16.33 4.08
CA GLY A 66 -16.61 15.92 5.41
C GLY A 66 -15.94 14.64 5.93
N ASN A 67 -15.09 13.97 5.14
CA ASN A 67 -14.38 12.76 5.57
C ASN A 67 -13.20 13.13 6.48
N PRO A 68 -12.81 12.26 7.43
CA PRO A 68 -11.57 12.41 8.18
C PRO A 68 -10.34 12.56 7.28
N VAL A 69 -9.46 13.51 7.60
CA VAL A 69 -8.18 13.68 6.88
C VAL A 69 -7.32 12.43 7.04
N GLY A 70 -6.67 11.99 5.97
CA GLY A 70 -5.99 10.70 5.99
C GLY A 70 -4.93 10.51 4.92
N PHE A 71 -4.21 9.39 5.05
CA PHE A 71 -3.44 8.80 3.96
C PHE A 71 -3.94 7.38 3.71
N LYS A 72 -3.91 6.96 2.45
CA LYS A 72 -4.35 5.65 2.01
C LYS A 72 -3.25 4.89 1.31
N PHE A 73 -3.27 3.57 1.44
CA PHE A 73 -2.47 2.67 0.63
C PHE A 73 -3.33 1.46 0.22
N ALA A 74 -2.99 0.87 -0.92
CA ALA A 74 -3.51 -0.43 -1.32
C ALA A 74 -2.45 -1.47 -0.93
N PRO A 75 -2.80 -2.50 -0.16
CA PRO A 75 -1.87 -3.60 0.10
C PRO A 75 -1.57 -4.31 -1.22
N LEU A 76 -0.31 -4.63 -1.48
CA LEU A 76 0.03 -5.47 -2.63
C LEU A 76 -0.56 -6.87 -2.38
N PRO A 77 -1.33 -7.44 -3.31
CA PRO A 77 -1.90 -8.77 -3.14
C PRO A 77 -0.87 -9.86 -3.43
N SER A 78 0.25 -9.80 -2.71
CA SER A 78 1.31 -10.80 -2.80
C SER A 78 0.90 -12.12 -2.17
N GLN A 79 1.47 -13.22 -2.64
CA GLN A 79 1.30 -14.54 -2.05
C GLN A 79 1.78 -14.53 -0.58
N LEU A 80 0.90 -14.94 0.33
CA LEU A 80 1.22 -15.12 1.75
C LEU A 80 2.08 -16.37 1.94
N ILE A 81 2.68 -16.50 3.13
CA ILE A 81 3.58 -17.59 3.46
C ILE A 81 3.00 -18.97 3.09
N LEU A 82 3.73 -19.71 2.24
CA LEU A 82 3.32 -21.04 1.76
C LEU A 82 3.64 -22.16 2.76
N ALA A 83 4.57 -21.90 3.68
CA ALA A 83 4.99 -22.89 4.65
C ALA A 83 3.83 -23.32 5.55
N GLY A 84 3.70 -24.62 5.79
CA GLY A 84 2.61 -25.15 6.63
C GLY A 84 2.59 -24.51 8.02
N LYS A 85 1.38 -24.33 8.59
CA LYS A 85 1.16 -23.62 9.88
C LYS A 85 1.98 -24.16 11.05
N ASN A 86 2.33 -25.45 11.01
CA ASN A 86 3.12 -26.13 12.04
C ASN A 86 4.61 -26.27 11.67
N SER A 87 5.06 -25.62 10.60
CA SER A 87 6.48 -25.59 10.22
C SER A 87 7.26 -24.62 11.11
N VAL A 88 8.58 -24.86 11.23
CA VAL A 88 9.50 -23.92 11.89
C VAL A 88 9.50 -22.57 11.18
N VAL A 89 9.41 -22.57 9.84
CA VAL A 89 9.38 -21.35 9.01
C VAL A 89 8.19 -20.48 9.38
N CYS A 90 6.97 -21.05 9.37
CA CYS A 90 5.75 -20.31 9.70
C CYS A 90 5.76 -19.83 11.16
N ARG A 91 6.24 -20.65 12.12
CA ARG A 91 6.37 -20.23 13.52
C ARG A 91 7.28 -19.01 13.71
N ARG A 92 8.32 -18.86 12.88
CA ARG A 92 9.30 -17.76 12.97
C ARG A 92 8.91 -16.52 12.14
N ALA A 93 8.00 -16.66 11.19
CA ALA A 93 7.60 -15.61 10.27
C ALA A 93 6.07 -15.41 10.25
N ARG A 94 5.44 -15.41 11.44
CA ARG A 94 3.98 -15.25 11.59
C ARG A 94 3.45 -13.94 11.00
N TYR A 95 4.28 -12.89 10.94
CA TYR A 95 3.94 -11.64 10.26
C TYR A 95 3.55 -11.86 8.78
N ALA A 96 4.09 -12.88 8.12
CA ALA A 96 3.82 -13.19 6.72
C ALA A 96 2.53 -14.00 6.49
N GLU A 97 1.76 -14.27 7.55
CA GLU A 97 0.44 -14.91 7.44
C GLU A 97 -0.66 -13.95 6.98
N HIS A 98 -0.45 -12.63 7.07
CA HIS A 98 -1.43 -11.63 6.67
C HIS A 98 -0.79 -10.42 6.00
N HIS A 99 -1.53 -9.74 5.11
CA HIS A 99 -1.02 -8.57 4.37
C HIS A 99 -0.89 -7.33 5.23
N VAL A 100 -1.83 -7.08 6.14
CA VAL A 100 -1.82 -5.88 6.98
C VAL A 100 -2.10 -6.25 8.42
N TRP A 101 -1.32 -5.68 9.33
CA TRP A 101 -1.55 -5.75 10.77
C TRP A 101 -1.71 -4.34 11.34
N VAL A 102 -2.53 -4.21 12.38
CA VAL A 102 -2.68 -2.99 13.16
C VAL A 102 -2.49 -3.31 14.64
N THR A 103 -1.63 -2.55 15.29
CA THR A 103 -1.31 -2.71 16.71
C THR A 103 -1.35 -1.36 17.40
N ARG A 104 -1.60 -1.34 18.71
CA ARG A 104 -1.40 -0.14 19.52
C ARG A 104 0.10 0.11 19.63
N TYR A 105 0.51 1.37 19.56
CA TYR A 105 1.90 1.73 19.81
C TYR A 105 2.32 1.37 21.23
N ARG A 106 3.48 0.74 21.38
CA ARG A 106 4.20 0.58 22.64
C ARG A 106 5.70 0.68 22.39
N ASP A 107 6.41 1.31 23.31
CA ASP A 107 7.88 1.35 23.25
C ASP A 107 8.47 -0.06 23.25
N GLY A 108 9.35 -0.32 22.28
CA GLY A 108 10.01 -1.62 22.10
C GLY A 108 9.32 -2.58 21.14
N ASP A 109 8.11 -2.32 20.66
CA ASP A 109 7.44 -3.13 19.64
C ASP A 109 7.91 -2.74 18.22
N LEU A 110 9.16 -3.06 17.89
CA LEU A 110 9.81 -2.60 16.64
C LEU A 110 9.94 -3.69 15.56
N TRP A 111 9.87 -4.97 15.94
CA TRP A 111 10.31 -6.07 15.08
C TRP A 111 9.16 -6.99 14.70
N ALA A 112 8.79 -7.02 13.41
CA ALA A 112 7.66 -7.84 12.93
C ALA A 112 7.81 -9.35 13.23
N GLY A 113 9.04 -9.88 13.17
CA GLY A 113 9.38 -11.27 13.50
C GLY A 113 9.98 -11.48 14.90
N GLY A 114 9.94 -10.45 15.77
CA GLY A 114 10.55 -10.47 17.09
C GLY A 114 11.99 -9.96 17.14
N LYS A 115 12.47 -9.61 18.33
CA LYS A 115 13.77 -8.95 18.53
C LYS A 115 14.96 -9.87 18.24
N TRP A 116 14.85 -11.14 18.63
CA TRP A 116 15.93 -12.13 18.56
C TRP A 116 15.54 -13.27 17.64
N THR A 117 15.89 -13.17 16.36
CA THR A 117 15.38 -14.08 15.31
C THR A 117 16.29 -15.28 15.02
N ASN A 118 17.59 -15.17 15.27
CA ASN A 118 18.55 -16.24 14.99
C ASN A 118 18.35 -17.42 15.96
N GLN A 119 18.29 -18.64 15.43
CA GLN A 119 18.07 -19.89 16.18
C GLN A 119 16.85 -19.88 17.13
N PHE A 120 15.88 -19.02 16.89
CA PHE A 120 14.70 -18.91 17.73
C PHE A 120 13.74 -20.09 17.53
N LEU A 121 13.43 -20.82 18.60
CA LEU A 121 12.75 -22.12 18.51
C LEU A 121 11.35 -22.20 19.15
N SER A 122 10.99 -21.35 20.13
CA SER A 122 9.85 -21.69 21.01
C SER A 122 8.92 -20.56 21.44
N LYS A 123 9.36 -19.32 21.65
CA LYS A 123 8.44 -18.24 22.04
C LYS A 123 7.79 -17.65 20.80
N MET A 124 6.59 -17.09 20.90
CA MET A 124 6.06 -16.23 19.83
C MET A 124 6.50 -14.80 20.17
N ASP A 125 6.93 -14.03 19.17
CA ASP A 125 7.33 -12.62 19.32
C ASP A 125 7.02 -11.88 18.01
N GLY A 126 7.01 -10.56 18.06
CA GLY A 126 6.71 -9.68 16.93
C GLY A 126 5.22 -9.44 16.72
N VAL A 127 4.85 -9.01 15.51
CA VAL A 127 3.55 -8.41 15.23
C VAL A 127 2.37 -9.35 15.49
N SER A 128 2.57 -10.66 15.32
CA SER A 128 1.51 -11.63 15.63
C SER A 128 1.16 -11.65 17.12
N GLU A 129 2.14 -11.46 18.00
CA GLU A 129 1.88 -11.34 19.44
C GLU A 129 1.35 -9.96 19.79
N TYR A 130 1.88 -8.91 19.16
CA TYR A 130 1.42 -7.54 19.39
C TYR A 130 -0.06 -7.39 19.06
N ALA A 131 -0.49 -7.97 17.94
CA ALA A 131 -1.89 -7.99 17.53
C ALA A 131 -2.78 -8.84 18.46
N ARG A 132 -2.25 -9.94 19.01
CA ARG A 132 -3.00 -10.82 19.94
C ARG A 132 -3.30 -10.22 21.30
N ARG A 133 -2.66 -9.10 21.66
CA ARG A 133 -2.95 -8.37 22.90
C ARG A 133 -4.36 -7.79 22.94
N ASN A 134 -5.05 -7.73 21.79
CA ASN A 134 -6.44 -7.28 21.66
C ASN A 134 -6.66 -5.87 22.28
N GLU A 135 -5.71 -4.98 22.02
CA GLU A 135 -5.72 -3.61 22.53
C GLU A 135 -6.60 -2.72 21.67
N ASP A 136 -7.14 -1.64 22.25
CA ASP A 136 -7.84 -0.62 21.48
C ASP A 136 -6.90 0.08 20.50
N VAL A 137 -7.34 0.24 19.25
CA VAL A 137 -6.57 0.89 18.17
C VAL A 137 -7.35 2.02 17.46
N ARG A 138 -8.63 2.24 17.79
CA ARG A 138 -9.40 3.37 17.25
C ARG A 138 -9.11 4.66 18.03
N ASN A 139 -8.80 5.74 17.31
CA ASN A 139 -8.37 7.03 17.88
C ASN A 139 -7.24 6.88 18.91
N GLN A 140 -6.29 5.98 18.63
CA GLN A 140 -5.12 5.74 19.47
C GLN A 140 -3.84 6.04 18.69
N ASP A 141 -2.71 6.00 19.38
CA ASP A 141 -1.42 5.86 18.72
C ASP A 141 -1.27 4.42 18.22
N ILE A 142 -1.10 4.26 16.90
CA ILE A 142 -1.15 2.97 16.22
C ILE A 142 0.08 2.76 15.33
N VAL A 143 0.42 1.49 15.17
CA VAL A 143 1.40 1.03 14.19
C VAL A 143 0.69 0.15 13.17
N VAL A 144 0.89 0.47 11.89
CA VAL A 144 0.38 -0.32 10.76
C VAL A 144 1.55 -1.06 10.11
N TRP A 145 1.45 -2.38 10.05
CA TRP A 145 2.47 -3.24 9.48
C TRP A 145 1.96 -3.77 8.14
N ASN A 146 2.47 -3.21 7.05
CA ASN A 146 2.13 -3.65 5.69
C ASN A 146 3.16 -4.67 5.21
N VAL A 147 2.70 -5.89 4.91
CA VAL A 147 3.51 -7.04 4.53
C VAL A 147 3.26 -7.35 3.07
N PHE A 148 4.34 -7.39 2.31
CA PHE A 148 4.34 -7.69 0.89
C PHE A 148 5.64 -8.43 0.52
N GLY A 149 5.59 -9.18 -0.57
CA GLY A 149 6.77 -9.86 -1.11
C GLY A 149 6.50 -10.51 -2.46
N ILE A 150 7.48 -11.25 -2.95
CA ILE A 150 7.35 -12.08 -4.14
C ILE A 150 7.45 -13.55 -3.75
N THR A 151 6.70 -14.41 -4.43
CA THR A 151 7.04 -15.84 -4.50
C THR A 151 7.93 -16.00 -5.70
N HIS A 152 9.23 -16.12 -5.44
CA HIS A 152 10.23 -16.16 -6.49
C HIS A 152 10.31 -17.57 -7.09
N ASN A 153 9.81 -17.71 -8.32
CA ASN A 153 9.93 -18.90 -9.14
C ASN A 153 11.01 -18.64 -10.19
N PRO A 154 12.24 -19.16 -10.01
CA PRO A 154 13.35 -18.73 -10.83
C PRO A 154 13.18 -19.07 -12.31
N ARG A 155 13.77 -18.24 -13.17
CA ARG A 155 13.82 -18.43 -14.63
C ARG A 155 15.25 -18.35 -15.16
N VAL A 156 15.47 -18.83 -16.38
CA VAL A 156 16.81 -18.93 -16.98
C VAL A 156 17.50 -17.56 -17.09
N GLU A 157 16.73 -16.51 -17.36
CA GLU A 157 17.20 -15.14 -17.48
C GLU A 157 17.75 -14.55 -16.18
N GLU A 158 17.57 -15.23 -15.04
CA GLU A 158 18.08 -14.79 -13.74
C GLU A 158 19.51 -15.29 -13.45
N PHE A 159 20.08 -16.09 -14.37
CA PHE A 159 21.42 -16.65 -14.24
C PHE A 159 22.37 -16.05 -15.29
N PRO A 160 23.64 -15.75 -14.95
CA PRO A 160 24.30 -15.90 -13.64
C PRO A 160 24.02 -14.76 -12.65
N VAL A 161 23.41 -13.67 -13.13
CA VAL A 161 23.08 -12.49 -12.34
C VAL A 161 21.65 -12.09 -12.66
N MET A 162 20.80 -12.09 -11.65
CA MET A 162 19.38 -11.77 -11.78
C MET A 162 19.19 -10.28 -12.12
N PRO A 163 18.44 -9.95 -13.20
CA PRO A 163 17.97 -8.59 -13.43
C PRO A 163 17.01 -8.13 -12.32
N VAL A 164 16.94 -6.83 -12.08
CA VAL A 164 16.12 -6.27 -11.00
C VAL A 164 14.63 -6.60 -11.16
N GLU A 165 14.00 -6.99 -10.06
CA GLU A 165 12.54 -7.04 -9.91
C GLU A 165 12.11 -5.97 -8.89
N VAL A 166 11.09 -5.17 -9.23
CA VAL A 166 10.72 -3.97 -8.45
C VAL A 166 9.33 -4.15 -7.84
N MET A 167 9.24 -3.97 -6.52
CA MET A 167 7.97 -3.81 -5.82
C MET A 167 7.82 -2.38 -5.32
N THR A 168 6.65 -1.79 -5.53
CA THR A 168 6.36 -0.40 -5.12
C THR A 168 5.14 -0.37 -4.22
N VAL A 169 5.28 0.27 -3.07
CA VAL A 169 4.17 0.63 -2.19
C VAL A 169 4.06 2.14 -2.18
N SER A 170 2.83 2.65 -2.20
CA SER A 170 2.57 4.09 -2.18
C SER A 170 1.59 4.43 -1.07
N LEU A 171 1.94 5.45 -0.30
CA LEU A 171 1.06 6.09 0.66
C LEU A 171 0.59 7.42 0.04
N LYS A 172 -0.70 7.53 -0.25
CA LYS A 172 -1.29 8.67 -0.97
C LYS A 172 -2.19 9.48 -0.03
N PRO A 173 -2.18 10.82 -0.07
CA PRO A 173 -3.14 11.61 0.70
C PRO A 173 -4.57 11.26 0.26
N ALA A 174 -5.47 11.16 1.24
CA ALA A 174 -6.89 10.87 1.04
C ALA A 174 -7.69 11.84 1.90
N ASP A 175 -8.40 12.76 1.25
CA ASP A 175 -9.13 13.83 1.94
C ASP A 175 -8.23 14.71 2.84
N PHE A 176 -6.89 14.66 2.68
CA PHE A 176 -5.96 15.43 3.51
C PHE A 176 -5.94 16.92 3.14
N PHE A 177 -5.93 17.21 1.84
CA PHE A 177 -5.98 18.57 1.30
C PHE A 177 -7.38 18.89 0.79
N GLU A 178 -7.73 20.17 0.73
CA GLU A 178 -9.03 20.64 0.18
C GLU A 178 -9.08 20.57 -1.36
N LEU A 179 -7.91 20.63 -2.00
CA LEU A 179 -7.73 20.61 -3.45
C LEU A 179 -6.39 19.95 -3.80
N ASN A 180 -6.10 19.80 -5.10
CA ASN A 180 -4.85 19.23 -5.56
C ASN A 180 -3.65 20.06 -5.06
N PRO A 181 -2.76 19.49 -4.21
CA PRO A 181 -1.65 20.23 -3.61
C PRO A 181 -0.53 20.60 -4.60
N ALA A 182 -0.62 20.17 -5.87
CA ALA A 182 0.37 20.47 -6.89
C ALA A 182 -0.04 21.63 -7.83
N LEU A 183 -1.15 22.33 -7.57
CA LEU A 183 -1.62 23.41 -8.44
C LEU A 183 -0.71 24.65 -8.43
N ASP A 184 0.13 24.81 -7.42
CA ASP A 184 1.12 25.87 -7.31
C ASP A 184 2.47 25.51 -7.96
N VAL A 185 2.63 24.28 -8.45
CA VAL A 185 3.82 23.85 -9.19
C VAL A 185 3.80 24.50 -10.57
N PRO A 186 4.84 25.28 -10.95
CA PRO A 186 4.93 25.89 -12.26
C PRO A 186 4.83 24.86 -13.39
N GLN A 187 4.12 25.22 -14.46
CA GLN A 187 4.08 24.38 -15.65
C GLN A 187 5.49 24.22 -16.22
N SER A 188 5.80 23.01 -16.65
CA SER A 188 7.03 22.73 -17.35
C SER A 188 7.03 23.45 -18.70
N THR A 189 7.96 24.38 -18.92
CA THR A 189 8.08 25.09 -20.21
C THR A 189 9.32 24.67 -20.98
N GLN A 190 9.29 24.84 -22.31
CA GLN A 190 10.44 24.55 -23.15
C GLN A 190 11.60 25.52 -22.91
N GLU A 191 11.34 26.77 -22.49
CA GLU A 191 12.43 27.69 -22.14
C GLU A 191 13.27 27.16 -20.98
N PHE A 192 12.64 26.48 -20.02
CA PHE A 192 13.30 25.90 -18.85
C PHE A 192 13.88 24.51 -19.13
N ASN A 193 13.08 23.59 -19.69
CA ASN A 193 13.48 22.19 -19.87
C ASN A 193 14.48 21.97 -21.02
N ARG A 194 14.45 22.84 -22.03
CA ARG A 194 15.27 22.76 -23.26
C ARG A 194 15.32 21.35 -23.89
N SER A 195 14.27 20.56 -23.73
CA SER A 195 14.19 19.25 -24.36
C SER A 195 14.10 19.43 -25.87
N VAL A 196 14.98 18.79 -26.61
CA VAL A 196 14.95 18.75 -28.07
C VAL A 196 14.53 17.35 -28.50
N LEU A 197 13.80 17.24 -29.61
CA LEU A 197 13.55 15.94 -30.24
C LEU A 197 14.90 15.33 -30.56
N PHE A 198 15.17 14.13 -30.04
CA PHE A 198 16.34 13.37 -30.45
C PHE A 198 16.10 12.87 -31.88
N GLU A 199 16.71 13.52 -32.86
CA GLU A 199 16.80 12.99 -34.22
C GLU A 199 17.91 11.94 -34.22
N ASP A 200 17.53 10.66 -34.31
CA ASP A 200 18.48 9.57 -34.46
C ASP A 200 19.26 9.82 -35.75
N GLY A 201 20.54 10.17 -35.58
CA GLY A 201 21.42 10.62 -36.65
C GLY A 201 21.79 9.49 -37.60
N ALA A 202 20.83 8.98 -38.37
CA ALA A 202 21.10 8.29 -39.62
C ALA A 202 21.62 9.32 -40.63
N ASN A 203 22.81 9.89 -40.40
CA ASN A 203 23.59 10.66 -41.37
C ASN A 203 25.06 10.89 -40.94
N CYS A 204 25.66 9.99 -40.16
CA CYS A 204 27.12 9.97 -40.03
C CYS A 204 27.83 9.60 -41.35
N CYS A 205 27.10 9.08 -42.36
CA CYS A 205 27.69 8.58 -43.62
C CYS A 205 26.94 8.94 -44.93
N ALA A 206 25.89 9.77 -44.94
CA ALA A 206 25.24 10.09 -46.22
C ALA A 206 25.91 11.28 -46.91
N VAL A 207 26.39 11.00 -48.13
CA VAL A 207 26.95 11.97 -49.07
C VAL A 207 25.89 13.03 -49.37
N GLN A 208 26.23 14.31 -49.15
CA GLN A 208 25.42 15.44 -49.61
C GLN A 208 25.44 15.51 -51.14
N GLU A 209 24.39 15.03 -51.80
CA GLU A 209 24.09 15.49 -53.16
C GLU A 209 23.33 16.82 -53.09
N LYS A 210 24.01 17.88 -53.48
CA LYS A 210 23.40 19.20 -53.74
C LYS A 210 22.52 19.09 -54.97
N SER A 211 21.20 19.07 -54.80
CA SER A 211 20.28 19.40 -55.89
C SER A 211 20.03 20.90 -55.92
N LYS A 212 20.45 21.54 -57.01
CA LYS A 212 20.02 22.89 -57.41
C LYS A 212 18.65 22.76 -58.09
N LEU A 213 17.62 23.35 -57.49
CA LEU A 213 16.62 24.26 -58.08
C LEU A 213 15.49 24.50 -57.07
#